data_AF-A0A355C7T0-F1
#
_entry.id   AF-A0A355C7T0-F1
#
_cell.length_a   1.000
_cell.length_b   1.000
_cell.length_c   1.000
_cell.angle_alpha   90.00
_cell.angle_beta   90.00
_cell.angle_gamma   90.00
#
_symmetry.space_group_name_H-M   'P 1'
#
loop_
_entity.id
_entity.type
_entity.pdbx_description
1 polymer ?
#
loop_
_entity_poly.entity_id
_entity_poly.type
_entity_poly.pdbx_seq_one_letter_code
_entity_poly.pdbx_strand_id
1 'polypeptide(L)'
;PYCMGALYWQINDDWPVVSWSSIDYYGNWKAQHYRMRDVLAPLALGVEFKDNQLNYYTLSDFLIDRNGLQLTVQVVDFNKGVVKQFKEKVNAKANSSNVVKTFNVEELLSEADKSNRMIRAWLTDSKGKKLSVKDHFFYWPNKLNLPQTTVQTSVKYADGKYTVTLTSKKLAKDVFIEIPVMGAKFTDNFIDLLPGEKKVIEITSPELKASAKTPVTVRHIRETY
;
A
#
# COMPACT_ATOMS: atom_id res chain seq x y z
N PRO A 1 14.28 17.76 -17.52
CA PRO A 1 13.69 17.27 -16.25
C PRO A 1 14.47 17.87 -15.07
N TYR A 2 13.82 18.22 -13.96
CA TYR A 2 14.46 18.91 -12.82
C TYR A 2 15.18 17.94 -11.88
N CYS A 3 14.49 16.92 -11.38
CA CYS A 3 15.05 15.85 -10.55
C CYS A 3 15.23 14.58 -11.39
N MET A 4 16.38 13.90 -11.25
CA MET A 4 16.77 12.73 -12.05
C MET A 4 17.15 11.49 -11.23
N GLY A 5 17.01 11.55 -9.91
CA GLY A 5 17.35 10.42 -9.05
C GLY A 5 17.01 10.69 -7.59
N ALA A 6 16.78 9.60 -6.85
CA ALA A 6 16.55 9.64 -5.42
C ALA A 6 17.26 8.45 -4.77
N LEU A 7 18.16 8.74 -3.82
CA LEU A 7 18.81 7.75 -2.97
C LEU A 7 18.39 8.04 -1.54
N TYR A 8 17.60 7.16 -0.93
CA TYR A 8 17.25 7.31 0.48
C TYR A 8 18.39 6.77 1.35
N TRP A 9 18.66 7.48 2.45
CA TRP A 9 19.62 7.06 3.46
C TRP A 9 18.87 6.35 4.59
N GLN A 10 19.09 5.06 4.89
CA GLN A 10 20.00 4.08 4.29
C GLN A 10 19.27 2.76 4.00
N ILE A 11 19.90 1.84 3.25
CA ILE A 11 19.23 0.58 2.89
C ILE A 11 19.21 -0.43 4.04
N ASN A 12 20.35 -0.66 4.70
CA ASN A 12 20.58 -1.74 5.68
C ASN A 12 21.28 -1.26 6.96
N ASP A 13 21.48 -2.18 7.91
CA ASP A 13 22.31 -2.01 9.10
C ASP A 13 23.49 -3.00 9.13
N ASP A 14 24.53 -2.65 9.89
CA ASP A 14 25.72 -3.46 10.18
C ASP A 14 25.69 -4.13 11.56
N TRP A 15 24.75 -3.74 12.43
CA TRP A 15 24.48 -4.34 13.75
C TRP A 15 23.07 -3.99 14.24
N PRO A 16 22.53 -4.65 15.29
CA PRO A 16 21.21 -4.32 15.84
C PRO A 16 21.17 -2.92 16.46
N VAL A 17 20.55 -1.96 15.78
CA VAL A 17 20.57 -0.54 16.18
C VAL A 17 19.29 0.19 15.75
N VAL A 18 19.04 1.35 16.36
CA VAL A 18 18.08 2.33 15.85
C VAL A 18 18.76 3.17 14.77
N SER A 19 18.28 3.07 13.54
CA SER A 19 18.84 3.76 12.37
C SER A 19 17.75 4.14 11.36
N TRP A 20 18.18 4.75 10.26
CA TRP A 20 17.37 5.07 9.08
C TRP A 20 17.25 3.90 8.07
N SER A 21 17.67 2.69 8.45
CA SER A 21 17.64 1.55 7.53
C SER A 21 16.21 1.16 7.15
N SER A 22 16.01 0.78 5.89
CA SER A 22 14.76 0.16 5.44
C SER A 22 14.71 -1.35 5.73
N ILE A 23 15.87 -1.98 5.88
CA ILE A 23 16.05 -3.39 6.25
C ILE A 23 16.94 -3.41 7.50
N ASP A 24 16.50 -4.09 8.56
CA ASP A 24 17.33 -4.20 9.76
C ASP A 24 18.49 -5.20 9.62
N TYR A 25 19.33 -5.29 10.64
CA TYR A 25 20.49 -6.20 10.67
C TYR A 25 20.15 -7.68 10.43
N TYR A 26 18.95 -8.12 10.84
CA TYR A 26 18.51 -9.50 10.68
C TYR A 26 17.82 -9.76 9.32
N GLY A 27 17.82 -8.76 8.43
CA GLY A 27 17.21 -8.85 7.11
C GLY A 27 15.69 -8.64 7.12
N ASN A 28 15.10 -8.18 8.23
CA ASN A 28 13.66 -7.90 8.27
C ASN A 28 13.37 -6.60 7.52
N TRP A 29 12.41 -6.65 6.61
CA TRP A 29 11.94 -5.44 5.93
C TRP A 29 11.10 -4.59 6.90
N LYS A 30 11.50 -3.34 7.10
CA LYS A 30 10.67 -2.32 7.77
C LYS A 30 9.62 -1.79 6.79
N ALA A 31 8.62 -1.07 7.31
CA ALA A 31 7.55 -0.47 6.52
C ALA A 31 8.07 0.31 5.29
N GLN A 32 9.17 1.06 5.48
CA GLN A 32 9.81 1.83 4.42
C GLN A 32 10.20 0.99 3.21
N HIS A 33 10.72 -0.23 3.39
CA HIS A 33 11.18 -1.04 2.26
C HIS A 33 10.03 -1.47 1.34
N TYR A 34 8.89 -1.85 1.92
CA TYR A 34 7.66 -2.14 1.16
C TYR A 34 7.18 -0.90 0.40
N ARG A 35 7.23 0.29 1.02
CA ARG A 35 6.83 1.53 0.34
C ARG A 35 7.78 1.91 -0.78
N MET A 36 9.08 1.75 -0.60
CA MET A 36 10.09 1.99 -1.63
C MET A 36 9.92 1.04 -2.82
N ARG A 37 9.65 -0.25 -2.59
CA ARG A 37 9.28 -1.21 -3.65
C ARG A 37 8.12 -0.69 -4.51
N ASP A 38 7.11 -0.09 -3.89
CA ASP A 38 5.90 0.37 -4.59
C ASP A 38 6.10 1.73 -5.29
N VAL A 39 6.87 2.66 -4.72
CA VAL A 39 7.14 3.98 -5.34
C VAL A 39 8.19 3.92 -6.44
N LEU A 40 9.12 2.95 -6.38
CA LEU A 40 10.17 2.74 -7.39
C LEU A 40 9.80 1.67 -8.43
N ALA A 41 8.52 1.29 -8.51
CA ALA A 41 8.06 0.37 -9.55
C ALA A 41 8.28 1.01 -10.95
N PRO A 42 8.67 0.24 -11.98
CA PRO A 42 8.98 0.78 -13.32
C PRO A 42 7.86 1.60 -13.97
N LEU A 43 6.62 1.37 -13.54
CA LEU A 43 5.50 2.27 -13.75
C LEU A 43 4.79 2.49 -12.42
N ALA A 44 4.91 3.69 -11.87
CA ALA A 44 4.26 4.08 -10.64
C ALA A 44 3.16 5.12 -10.89
N LEU A 45 2.07 5.01 -10.13
CA LEU A 45 1.07 6.06 -10.02
C LEU A 45 1.54 7.05 -8.94
N GLY A 46 1.64 8.33 -9.29
CA GLY A 46 1.80 9.43 -8.34
C GLY A 46 0.45 10.06 -8.00
N VAL A 47 0.29 10.53 -6.77
CA VAL A 47 -0.88 11.30 -6.34
C VAL A 47 -0.38 12.50 -5.55
N GLU A 48 -0.73 13.70 -6.00
CA GLU A 48 -0.45 14.96 -5.31
C GLU A 48 -1.77 15.63 -4.94
N PHE A 49 -1.89 16.07 -3.69
CA PHE A 49 -3.00 16.92 -3.25
C PHE A 49 -2.51 18.34 -3.07
N LYS A 50 -3.04 19.26 -3.89
CA LYS A 50 -2.65 20.68 -3.88
C LYS A 50 -3.82 21.54 -4.34
N ASP A 51 -4.03 22.70 -3.71
CA ASP A 51 -5.05 23.69 -4.11
C ASP A 51 -6.46 23.08 -4.29
N ASN A 52 -6.85 22.19 -3.37
CA ASN A 52 -8.10 21.41 -3.38
C ASN A 52 -8.27 20.48 -4.61
N GLN A 53 -7.17 20.12 -5.26
CA GLN A 53 -7.14 19.21 -6.40
C GLN A 53 -6.28 17.98 -6.11
N LEU A 54 -6.71 16.84 -6.65
CA LEU A 54 -5.91 15.61 -6.69
C LEU A 54 -5.38 15.41 -8.10
N ASN A 55 -4.07 15.58 -8.24
CA ASN A 55 -3.32 15.38 -9.48
C ASN A 55 -2.75 13.96 -9.51
N TYR A 56 -3.09 13.21 -10.57
CA TYR A 56 -2.59 11.86 -10.80
C TYR A 56 -1.50 11.88 -11.86
N TYR A 57 -0.36 11.30 -11.52
CA TYR A 57 0.81 11.23 -12.40
C TYR A 57 1.07 9.80 -12.83
N THR A 58 1.43 9.59 -14.09
CA THR A 58 2.17 8.39 -14.47
C THR A 58 3.67 8.71 -14.42
N LEU A 59 4.41 7.88 -13.69
CA LEU A 59 5.86 7.91 -13.59
C LEU A 59 6.37 6.62 -14.26
N SER A 60 6.97 6.72 -15.44
CA SER A 60 7.34 5.55 -16.24
C SER A 60 8.82 5.57 -16.60
N ASP A 61 9.53 4.54 -16.18
CA ASP A 61 10.92 4.25 -16.55
C ASP A 61 11.02 3.28 -17.75
N PHE A 62 9.89 2.96 -18.38
CA PHE A 62 9.90 2.19 -19.62
C PHE A 62 10.50 3.00 -20.78
N LEU A 63 11.23 2.32 -21.65
CA LEU A 63 11.80 2.89 -22.87
C LEU A 63 10.78 3.14 -23.99
N ILE A 64 9.55 2.63 -23.84
CA ILE A 64 8.46 2.79 -24.79
C ILE A 64 7.20 3.27 -24.07
N ASP A 65 6.36 4.01 -24.79
CA ASP A 65 5.06 4.44 -24.31
C ASP A 65 4.18 3.25 -23.91
N ARG A 66 3.45 3.41 -22.81
CA ARG A 66 2.41 2.49 -22.35
C ARG A 66 1.05 3.15 -22.51
N ASN A 67 0.35 2.80 -23.58
CA ASN A 67 -0.94 3.39 -23.92
C ASN A 67 -2.11 2.51 -23.46
N GLY A 68 -3.28 3.14 -23.30
CA GLY A 68 -4.52 2.43 -23.01
C GLY A 68 -4.59 1.83 -21.60
N LEU A 69 -3.86 2.41 -20.65
CA LEU A 69 -3.96 2.06 -19.24
C LEU A 69 -5.31 2.55 -18.69
N GLN A 70 -5.87 1.82 -17.74
CA GLN A 70 -7.05 2.25 -17.00
C GLN A 70 -6.63 2.79 -15.63
N LEU A 71 -6.81 4.09 -15.41
CA LEU A 71 -6.80 4.68 -14.08
C LEU A 71 -8.17 4.44 -13.44
N THR A 72 -8.19 3.75 -12.30
CA THR A 72 -9.39 3.66 -11.46
C THR A 72 -9.16 4.44 -10.18
N VAL A 73 -10.12 5.30 -9.81
CA VAL A 73 -10.10 6.10 -8.58
C VAL A 73 -11.35 5.77 -7.78
N GLN A 74 -11.18 5.37 -6.52
CA GLN A 74 -12.26 5.04 -5.59
C GLN A 74 -12.23 5.99 -4.40
N VAL A 75 -13.41 6.48 -4.02
CA VAL A 75 -13.62 7.08 -2.70
C VAL A 75 -14.06 5.95 -1.78
N VAL A 76 -13.28 5.70 -0.72
CA VAL A 76 -13.51 4.61 0.22
C VAL A 76 -13.85 5.20 1.58
N ASP A 77 -15.04 4.90 2.07
CA ASP A 77 -15.49 5.18 3.43
C ASP A 77 -14.95 4.12 4.38
N PHE A 78 -14.45 4.54 5.54
CA PHE A 78 -13.79 3.64 6.49
C PHE A 78 -14.72 2.58 7.06
N ASN A 79 -16.03 2.82 7.10
CA ASN A 79 -17.01 1.86 7.60
C ASN A 79 -17.74 1.14 6.46
N LYS A 80 -18.05 1.84 5.37
CA LYS A 80 -18.94 1.33 4.31
C LYS A 80 -18.21 0.73 3.11
N GLY A 81 -16.90 0.96 2.98
CA GLY A 81 -16.14 0.57 1.80
C GLY A 81 -16.30 1.57 0.66
N VAL A 82 -16.28 1.09 -0.58
CA VAL A 82 -16.30 1.97 -1.77
C VAL A 82 -17.65 2.67 -1.89
N VAL A 83 -17.65 4.01 -1.91
CA VAL A 83 -18.86 4.83 -2.06
C VAL A 83 -18.96 5.54 -3.42
N LYS A 84 -17.82 5.77 -4.08
CA LYS A 84 -17.76 6.28 -5.46
C LYS A 84 -16.61 5.64 -6.20
N GLN A 85 -16.73 5.53 -7.53
CA GLN A 85 -15.68 5.04 -8.40
C GLN A 85 -15.69 5.76 -9.74
N PHE A 86 -14.51 6.12 -10.21
CA PHE A 86 -14.25 6.74 -11.51
C PHE A 86 -13.24 5.89 -12.27
N LYS A 87 -13.38 5.87 -13.60
CA LYS A 87 -12.46 5.16 -14.50
C LYS A 87 -12.11 6.04 -15.67
N GLU A 88 -10.82 6.17 -15.94
CA GLU A 88 -10.28 7.00 -17.00
C GLU A 88 -9.25 6.23 -17.81
N LYS A 89 -9.23 6.46 -19.12
CA LYS A 89 -8.15 5.94 -19.97
C LYS A 89 -7.00 6.92 -19.94
N VAL A 90 -5.81 6.44 -19.60
CA VAL A 90 -4.60 7.24 -19.50
C VAL A 90 -3.44 6.54 -20.22
N ASN A 91 -2.39 7.31 -20.49
CA ASN A 91 -1.16 6.81 -21.09
C ASN A 91 0.02 7.17 -20.18
N ALA A 92 1.08 6.38 -20.23
CA ALA A 92 2.37 6.73 -19.63
C ALA A 92 3.40 6.87 -20.74
N LYS A 93 4.03 8.04 -20.84
CA LYS A 93 5.08 8.30 -21.83
C LYS A 93 6.40 7.70 -21.37
N ALA A 94 7.22 7.25 -22.31
CA ALA A 94 8.53 6.67 -22.02
C ALA A 94 9.41 7.64 -21.19
N ASN A 95 10.12 7.13 -20.17
CA ASN A 95 11.05 7.88 -19.31
C ASN A 95 10.53 9.26 -18.86
N SER A 96 9.30 9.31 -18.36
CA SER A 96 8.63 10.57 -18.07
C SER A 96 7.74 10.54 -16.84
N SER A 97 7.46 11.74 -16.34
CA SER A 97 6.46 12.04 -15.33
C SER A 97 5.45 13.02 -15.92
N ASN A 98 4.18 12.60 -16.04
CA ASN A 98 3.12 13.46 -16.57
C ASN A 98 1.87 13.39 -15.71
N VAL A 99 1.23 14.55 -15.47
CA VAL A 99 -0.15 14.58 -15.00
C VAL A 99 -1.03 13.99 -16.08
N VAL A 100 -1.83 12.98 -15.73
CA VAL A 100 -2.74 12.31 -16.64
C VAL A 100 -4.20 12.54 -16.31
N LYS A 101 -4.50 12.94 -15.07
CA LYS A 101 -5.85 13.31 -14.64
C LYS A 101 -5.76 14.21 -13.41
N THR A 102 -6.67 15.18 -13.35
CA THR A 102 -6.92 15.99 -12.16
C THR A 102 -8.40 15.87 -11.80
N PHE A 103 -8.68 15.74 -10.50
CA PHE A 103 -10.03 15.84 -9.95
C PHE A 103 -10.08 16.99 -8.95
N ASN A 104 -11.12 17.81 -9.00
CA ASN A 104 -11.44 18.69 -7.88
C ASN A 104 -11.93 17.80 -6.72
N VAL A 105 -11.42 18.02 -5.51
CA VAL A 105 -11.76 17.14 -4.37
C VAL A 105 -13.25 17.21 -4.02
N GLU A 106 -13.89 18.36 -4.23
CA GLU A 106 -15.33 18.55 -4.04
C GLU A 106 -16.21 17.62 -4.89
N GLU A 107 -15.73 17.19 -6.07
CA GLU A 107 -16.42 16.20 -6.91
C GLU A 107 -16.37 14.80 -6.27
N LEU A 108 -15.29 14.52 -5.54
CA LEU A 108 -15.03 13.24 -4.90
C LEU A 108 -15.73 13.14 -3.56
N LEU A 109 -15.53 14.10 -2.65
CA LEU A 109 -16.11 14.11 -1.30
C LEU A 109 -16.16 15.51 -0.68
N SER A 110 -16.99 15.67 0.34
CA SER A 110 -17.09 16.93 1.10
C SER A 110 -15.96 17.09 2.13
N GLU A 111 -15.73 18.30 2.64
CA GLU A 111 -14.77 18.53 3.73
C GLU A 111 -15.04 17.65 4.97
N ALA A 112 -16.31 17.47 5.34
CA ALA A 112 -16.70 16.65 6.49
C ALA A 112 -16.37 15.16 6.29
N ASP A 113 -16.26 14.70 5.05
CA ASP A 113 -15.93 13.32 4.71
C ASP A 113 -14.43 13.02 4.82
N LYS A 114 -13.55 14.02 4.73
CA LYS A 114 -12.08 13.83 4.67
C LYS A 114 -11.49 13.10 5.87
N SER A 115 -12.13 13.18 7.03
CA SER A 115 -11.72 12.47 8.26
C SER A 115 -12.23 11.03 8.33
N ASN A 116 -13.17 10.64 7.46
CA ASN A 116 -13.84 9.33 7.45
C ASN A 116 -13.66 8.56 6.13
N ARG A 117 -13.01 9.18 5.14
CA ARG A 117 -12.82 8.63 3.80
C ARG A 117 -11.39 8.84 3.30
N MET A 118 -10.99 7.95 2.40
CA MET A 118 -9.72 8.02 1.69
C MET A 118 -9.93 7.83 0.19
N ILE A 119 -8.90 8.13 -0.60
CA ILE A 119 -8.88 7.88 -2.03
C ILE A 119 -7.95 6.72 -2.34
N ARG A 120 -8.48 5.64 -2.94
CA ARG A 120 -7.67 4.53 -3.47
C ARG A 120 -7.65 4.63 -4.98
N ALA A 121 -6.47 4.73 -5.57
CA ALA A 121 -6.31 4.78 -7.01
C ALA A 121 -5.31 3.73 -7.50
N TRP A 122 -5.52 3.21 -8.70
CA TRP A 122 -4.57 2.30 -9.33
C TRP A 122 -4.59 2.36 -10.85
N LEU A 123 -3.49 1.91 -11.45
CA LEU A 123 -3.38 1.67 -12.88
C LEU A 123 -3.55 0.18 -13.18
N THR A 124 -4.29 -0.12 -14.25
CA THR A 124 -4.46 -1.46 -14.79
C THR A 124 -4.04 -1.50 -16.26
N ASP A 125 -3.31 -2.55 -16.68
CA ASP A 125 -2.97 -2.75 -18.10
C ASP A 125 -4.15 -3.34 -18.92
N SER A 126 -3.95 -3.47 -20.23
CA SER A 126 -4.96 -4.05 -21.13
C SER A 126 -5.30 -5.52 -20.84
N LYS A 127 -4.48 -6.23 -20.05
CA LYS A 127 -4.70 -7.61 -19.62
C LYS A 127 -5.40 -7.70 -18.26
N GLY A 128 -5.77 -6.55 -17.66
CA GLY A 128 -6.42 -6.52 -16.35
C GLY A 128 -5.44 -6.60 -15.17
N LYS A 129 -4.12 -6.59 -15.40
CA LYS A 129 -3.14 -6.62 -14.30
C LYS A 129 -3.04 -5.25 -13.64
N LYS A 130 -3.23 -5.21 -12.32
CA LYS A 130 -3.01 -4.02 -11.50
C LYS A 130 -1.49 -3.76 -11.40
N LEU A 131 -1.04 -2.57 -11.83
CA LEU A 131 0.37 -2.24 -11.98
C LEU A 131 0.92 -1.45 -10.79
N SER A 132 0.17 -0.46 -10.32
CA SER A 132 0.56 0.42 -9.21
C SER A 132 -0.69 0.88 -8.48
N VAL A 133 -0.64 0.95 -7.14
CA VAL A 133 -1.73 1.35 -6.26
C VAL A 133 -1.24 2.46 -5.36
N LYS A 134 -2.08 3.47 -5.14
CA LYS A 134 -1.85 4.54 -4.18
C LYS A 134 -3.10 4.81 -3.37
N ASP A 135 -2.88 4.92 -2.08
CA ASP A 135 -3.88 5.37 -1.12
C ASP A 135 -3.50 6.80 -0.70
N HIS A 136 -4.50 7.68 -0.67
CA HIS A 136 -4.35 9.06 -0.21
C HIS A 136 -5.35 9.33 0.90
N PHE A 137 -4.82 9.75 2.05
CA PHE A 137 -5.57 10.22 3.20
C PHE A 137 -5.35 11.73 3.31
N PHE A 138 -6.42 12.47 3.60
CA PHE A 138 -6.37 13.92 3.66
C PHE A 138 -5.77 14.48 4.96
N TYR A 139 -5.66 13.63 5.98
CA TYR A 139 -5.10 14.00 7.28
C TYR A 139 -4.15 12.92 7.80
N TRP A 140 -3.29 13.34 8.73
CA TRP A 140 -2.47 12.43 9.53
C TRP A 140 -3.32 11.45 10.33
N PRO A 141 -2.82 10.23 10.64
CA PRO A 141 -3.62 9.18 11.28
C PRO A 141 -4.33 9.60 12.58
N ASN A 142 -3.74 10.50 13.37
CA ASN A 142 -4.33 11.02 14.62
C ASN A 142 -5.50 12.02 14.42
N LYS A 143 -5.76 12.44 13.18
CA LYS A 143 -6.88 13.30 12.79
C LYS A 143 -7.92 12.55 11.95
N LEU A 144 -7.70 11.27 11.71
CA LEU A 144 -8.66 10.39 11.06
C LEU A 144 -9.56 9.74 12.10
N ASN A 145 -10.85 9.60 11.77
CA ASN A 145 -11.81 8.84 12.56
C ASN A 145 -11.69 7.35 12.25
N LEU A 146 -10.52 6.77 12.53
CA LEU A 146 -10.26 5.35 12.28
C LEU A 146 -11.23 4.49 13.11
N PRO A 147 -12.00 3.61 12.48
CA PRO A 147 -13.00 2.84 13.20
C PRO A 147 -12.35 1.70 13.99
N GLN A 148 -12.91 1.39 15.15
CA GLN A 148 -12.60 0.12 15.82
C GLN A 148 -13.07 -1.05 14.95
N THR A 149 -12.16 -1.98 14.70
CA THR A 149 -12.39 -3.19 13.93
C THR A 149 -11.47 -4.30 14.42
N THR A 150 -11.80 -5.54 14.07
CA THR A 150 -10.93 -6.70 14.28
C THR A 150 -10.60 -7.27 12.92
N VAL A 151 -9.33 -7.48 12.65
CA VAL A 151 -8.88 -8.16 11.43
C VAL A 151 -9.06 -9.66 11.62
N GLN A 152 -10.00 -10.25 10.87
CA GLN A 152 -10.14 -11.70 10.84
C GLN A 152 -8.94 -12.30 10.11
N THR A 153 -8.27 -13.24 10.77
CA THR A 153 -7.02 -13.85 10.29
C THR A 153 -7.18 -15.35 10.22
N SER A 154 -6.79 -15.94 9.08
CA SER A 154 -6.73 -17.39 8.88
C SER A 154 -5.36 -17.76 8.34
N VAL A 155 -4.71 -18.74 8.96
CA VAL A 155 -3.36 -19.17 8.58
C VAL A 155 -3.39 -20.61 8.10
N LYS A 156 -2.87 -20.84 6.90
CA LYS A 156 -2.53 -22.18 6.41
C LYS A 156 -1.04 -22.42 6.64
N TYR A 157 -0.73 -23.45 7.41
CA TYR A 157 0.64 -23.80 7.78
C TYR A 157 1.19 -24.85 6.83
N ALA A 158 2.37 -24.60 6.26
CA ALA A 158 3.16 -25.56 5.50
C ALA A 158 4.65 -25.38 5.85
N ASP A 159 5.45 -26.41 5.61
CA ASP A 159 6.90 -26.32 5.78
C ASP A 159 7.47 -25.27 4.82
N GLY A 160 8.31 -24.38 5.34
CA GLY A 160 8.93 -23.29 4.58
C GLY A 160 8.02 -22.09 4.27
N LYS A 161 6.69 -22.24 4.40
CA LYS A 161 5.74 -21.21 3.96
C LYS A 161 4.42 -21.24 4.73
N TYR A 162 4.02 -20.11 5.29
CA TYR A 162 2.67 -19.90 5.81
C TYR A 162 1.88 -18.97 4.88
N THR A 163 0.59 -19.27 4.68
CA THR A 163 -0.32 -18.41 3.92
C THR A 163 -1.35 -17.79 4.85
N VAL A 164 -1.25 -16.48 5.06
CA VAL A 164 -2.10 -15.69 5.92
C VAL A 164 -3.18 -15.01 5.09
N THR A 165 -4.44 -15.26 5.41
CA THR A 165 -5.60 -14.60 4.80
C THR A 165 -6.18 -13.62 5.81
N LEU A 166 -6.30 -12.36 5.40
CA LEU A 166 -6.82 -11.25 6.20
C LEU A 166 -8.11 -10.71 5.57
N THR A 167 -9.09 -10.43 6.42
CA THR A 167 -10.29 -9.65 6.07
C THR A 167 -10.66 -8.72 7.21
N SER A 168 -11.33 -7.62 6.92
CA SER A 168 -11.89 -6.73 7.93
C SER A 168 -13.22 -6.14 7.46
N LYS A 169 -14.17 -5.95 8.37
CA LYS A 169 -15.47 -5.32 8.05
C LYS A 169 -15.37 -3.81 7.85
N LYS A 170 -14.31 -3.20 8.39
CA LYS A 170 -14.02 -1.76 8.32
C LYS A 170 -12.55 -1.54 7.96
N LEU A 171 -12.13 -0.31 7.70
CA LEU A 171 -10.74 0.00 7.42
C LEU A 171 -9.85 -0.40 8.60
N ALA A 172 -8.87 -1.27 8.35
CA ALA A 172 -7.73 -1.45 9.23
C ALA A 172 -6.51 -0.78 8.58
N LYS A 173 -6.04 0.31 9.20
CA LYS A 173 -4.98 1.17 8.69
C LYS A 173 -3.60 0.62 9.06
N ASP A 174 -2.70 0.55 8.08
CA ASP A 174 -1.31 0.06 8.18
C ASP A 174 -1.20 -1.25 8.96
N VAL A 175 -1.96 -2.26 8.53
CA VAL A 175 -1.93 -3.62 9.06
C VAL A 175 -0.50 -4.16 8.99
N PHE A 176 0.01 -4.51 10.16
CA PHE A 176 1.33 -5.10 10.37
C PHE A 176 1.17 -6.54 10.83
N ILE A 177 1.72 -7.47 10.04
CA ILE A 177 1.83 -8.88 10.37
C ILE A 177 3.20 -9.14 10.98
N GLU A 178 3.23 -9.70 12.17
CA GLU A 178 4.43 -10.01 12.93
C GLU A 178 4.53 -11.52 13.18
N ILE A 179 5.74 -12.06 13.06
CA ILE A 179 6.07 -13.45 13.37
C ILE A 179 7.43 -13.48 14.10
N PRO A 180 7.61 -14.32 15.13
CA PRO A 180 8.87 -14.42 15.86
C PRO A 180 9.90 -15.28 15.10
N VAL A 181 10.12 -15.00 13.81
CA VAL A 181 11.09 -15.68 12.95
C VAL A 181 11.89 -14.61 12.22
N MET A 182 13.15 -14.46 12.61
CA MET A 182 14.05 -13.46 12.03
C MET A 182 14.28 -13.74 10.54
N GLY A 183 14.35 -12.69 9.74
CA GLY A 183 14.57 -12.78 8.30
C GLY A 183 13.41 -13.39 7.51
N ALA A 184 12.25 -13.64 8.14
CA ALA A 184 11.06 -14.12 7.43
C ALA A 184 10.62 -13.09 6.37
N LYS A 185 10.37 -13.57 5.16
CA LYS A 185 9.99 -12.71 4.02
C LYS A 185 8.48 -12.74 3.83
N PHE A 186 7.92 -11.58 3.52
CA PHE A 186 6.49 -11.42 3.28
C PHE A 186 6.26 -10.96 1.85
N THR A 187 5.23 -11.50 1.19
CA THR A 187 4.81 -10.97 -0.13
C THR A 187 4.33 -9.52 -0.04
N ASP A 188 3.76 -9.13 1.10
CA ASP A 188 3.35 -7.76 1.41
C ASP A 188 3.24 -7.61 2.94
N ASN A 189 3.43 -6.41 3.47
CA ASN A 189 3.20 -6.09 4.88
C ASN A 189 2.99 -4.56 5.00
N PHE A 190 2.54 -4.07 6.16
CA PHE A 190 2.27 -2.63 6.39
C PHE A 190 1.27 -2.04 5.40
N ILE A 191 0.12 -2.72 5.24
CA ILE A 191 -0.88 -2.40 4.20
C ILE A 191 -2.18 -1.86 4.79
N ASP A 192 -2.91 -1.06 4.01
CA ASP A 192 -4.29 -0.71 4.36
C ASP A 192 -5.25 -1.81 3.88
N LEU A 193 -5.97 -2.42 4.83
CA LEU A 193 -6.98 -3.44 4.56
C LEU A 193 -8.37 -2.79 4.55
N LEU A 194 -8.96 -2.70 3.35
CA LEU A 194 -10.23 -2.00 3.18
C LEU A 194 -11.44 -2.83 3.68
N PRO A 195 -12.58 -2.16 3.96
CA PRO A 195 -13.83 -2.85 4.31
C PRO A 195 -14.21 -3.90 3.27
N GLY A 196 -14.36 -5.15 3.72
CA GLY A 196 -14.73 -6.30 2.87
C GLY A 196 -13.62 -6.82 1.95
N GLU A 197 -12.43 -6.20 1.94
CA GLU A 197 -11.31 -6.66 1.14
C GLU A 197 -10.70 -7.93 1.77
N LYS A 198 -10.39 -8.91 0.91
CA LYS A 198 -9.61 -10.09 1.26
C LYS A 198 -8.19 -9.92 0.76
N LYS A 199 -7.22 -9.97 1.67
CA LYS A 199 -5.80 -9.97 1.33
C LYS A 199 -5.16 -11.30 1.71
N VAL A 200 -4.31 -11.83 0.84
CA VAL A 200 -3.52 -13.03 1.10
C VAL A 200 -2.05 -12.65 1.10
N ILE A 201 -1.37 -12.96 2.19
CA ILE A 201 0.07 -12.72 2.39
C ILE A 201 0.75 -14.06 2.58
N GLU A 202 1.82 -14.32 1.84
CA GLU A 202 2.68 -15.47 2.08
C GLU A 202 3.88 -15.02 2.93
N ILE A 203 4.17 -15.79 3.97
CA ILE A 203 5.34 -15.67 4.83
C ILE A 203 6.25 -16.85 4.52
N THR A 204 7.51 -16.60 4.18
CA THR A 204 8.48 -17.65 3.82
C THR A 204 9.72 -17.56 4.70
N SER A 205 10.14 -18.71 5.22
CA SER A 205 11.42 -18.90 5.92
C SER A 205 11.69 -20.41 6.03
N PRO A 206 12.94 -20.87 5.87
CA PRO A 206 13.29 -22.29 6.03
C PRO A 206 13.02 -22.84 7.45
N GLU A 207 12.90 -21.95 8.44
CA GLU A 207 12.63 -22.32 9.84
C GLU A 207 11.13 -22.63 10.09
N LEU A 208 10.24 -22.23 9.17
CA LEU A 208 8.82 -22.50 9.32
C LEU A 208 8.51 -23.98 9.15
N LYS A 209 7.84 -24.55 10.14
CA LYS A 209 7.33 -25.93 10.12
C LYS A 209 5.82 -25.95 10.26
N ALA A 210 5.14 -26.77 9.47
CA ALA A 210 3.69 -26.89 9.52
C ALA A 210 3.19 -27.34 10.91
N SER A 211 3.95 -28.24 11.54
CA SER A 211 3.66 -28.80 12.86
C SER A 211 3.82 -27.79 14.00
N ALA A 212 4.77 -26.86 13.88
CA ALA A 212 5.08 -25.88 14.93
C ALA A 212 3.97 -24.82 15.08
N LYS A 213 3.23 -24.52 13.99
CA LYS A 213 2.19 -23.49 13.95
C LYS A 213 2.64 -22.18 14.62
N THR A 214 3.82 -21.69 14.24
CA THR A 214 4.43 -20.50 14.85
C THR A 214 3.43 -19.33 14.87
N PRO A 215 3.22 -18.66 16.02
CA PRO A 215 2.21 -17.63 16.15
C PRO A 215 2.39 -16.49 15.14
N VAL A 216 1.30 -16.09 14.50
CA VAL A 216 1.23 -14.91 13.63
C VAL A 216 0.36 -13.87 14.32
N THR A 217 0.94 -12.71 14.61
CA THR A 217 0.24 -11.58 15.22
C THR A 217 -0.11 -10.57 14.14
N VAL A 218 -1.30 -9.98 14.21
CA VAL A 218 -1.75 -8.93 13.29
C VAL A 218 -2.14 -7.72 14.11
N ARG A 219 -1.58 -6.56 13.78
CA ARG A 219 -1.83 -5.28 14.45
C ARG A 219 -2.23 -4.22 13.45
N HIS A 220 -2.92 -3.17 13.89
CA HIS A 220 -3.19 -1.99 13.06
C HIS A 220 -3.25 -0.70 13.89
N ILE A 221 -3.18 0.47 13.24
CA ILE A 221 -3.04 1.77 13.91
C ILE A 221 -4.11 2.03 14.97
N ARG A 222 -5.39 1.68 14.72
CA ARG A 222 -6.46 1.94 15.69
C ARG A 222 -6.31 1.18 17.02
N GLU A 223 -5.44 0.18 17.12
CA GLU A 223 -5.20 -0.55 18.38
C GLU A 223 -4.17 0.15 19.29
N THR A 224 -3.55 1.24 18.84
CA THR A 224 -2.47 1.91 19.58
C THR A 224 -2.93 3.09 20.43
N TYR A 225 -4.23 3.40 20.48
CA TYR A 225 -4.85 4.48 21.29
C TYR A 225 -6.35 4.25 21.53
#